data_AF-A0A2E5W6S0-F1
#
_entry.id   AF-A0A2E5W6S0-F1
#
_cell.length_a   1.000
_cell.length_b   1.000
_cell.length_c   1.000
_cell.angle_alpha   90.00
_cell.angle_beta   90.00
_cell.angle_gamma   90.00
#
_symmetry.space_group_name_H-M   'P 1'
#
loop_
_entity.id
_entity.type
_entity.pdbx_description
1 polymer ?
#
loop_
_entity_poly.entity_id
_entity_poly.type
_entity_poly.pdbx_seq_one_letter_code
_entity_poly.pdbx_strand_id
1 'polypeptide(L)'
;MKYILTAQERKEIKLKSKKNKETLFSRLWKKRDPTPLTEYNELMEEYFGRVAYANESFQGWEPGWETDRGMIYILFGPPDEIQRTNPSTTNSMIYQIWNYYKINKQFVFRDQNGFGDYRLDTPFIGAGL
;
A
#
# COMPACT_ATOMS: atom_id res chain seq x y z
N MET A 1 5.52 -7.20 3.23
CA MET A 1 5.65 -6.55 4.56
C MET A 1 6.29 -5.17 4.54
N LYS A 2 6.69 -4.59 3.38
CA LYS A 2 7.34 -3.26 3.32
C LYS A 2 6.59 -2.25 4.19
N TYR A 3 5.28 -2.09 4.00
CA TYR A 3 4.49 -1.02 4.62
C TYR A 3 4.11 -1.23 6.11
N ILE A 4 4.34 -2.41 6.69
CA ILE A 4 4.00 -2.70 8.10
C ILE A 4 5.23 -2.83 9.01
N LEU A 5 6.42 -2.95 8.42
CA LEU A 5 7.67 -3.08 9.14
C LEU A 5 8.27 -1.71 9.47
N THR A 6 8.72 -1.56 10.71
CA THR A 6 9.53 -0.41 11.14
C THR A 6 10.91 -0.43 10.48
N ALA A 7 11.60 0.71 10.44
CA ALA A 7 12.96 0.80 9.91
C ALA A 7 13.92 -0.20 10.57
N GLN A 8 13.80 -0.38 11.89
CA GLN A 8 14.59 -1.35 12.65
C GLN A 8 14.28 -2.80 12.21
N GLU A 9 13.00 -3.18 12.14
CA GLU A 9 12.62 -4.55 11.75
C GLU A 9 13.05 -4.88 10.31
N ARG A 10 12.97 -3.91 9.38
CA ARG A 10 13.47 -4.08 8.01
C ARG A 10 14.98 -4.35 8.00
N LYS A 11 15.75 -3.60 8.80
CA LYS A 11 17.19 -3.78 8.93
C LYS A 11 17.52 -5.16 9.51
N GLU A 12 16.80 -5.58 10.55
CA GLU A 12 16.96 -6.89 11.17
C GLU A 12 16.69 -8.04 10.18
N ILE A 13 15.62 -7.96 9.38
CA ILE A 13 15.31 -8.96 8.34
C ILE A 13 16.40 -9.01 7.28
N LYS A 14 16.92 -7.85 6.85
CA LYS A 14 17.95 -7.77 5.79
C LYS A 14 19.27 -8.45 6.20
N LEU A 15 19.62 -8.40 7.49
CA LEU A 15 20.88 -8.93 8.03
C LEU A 15 20.87 -10.43 8.36
N LYS A 16 19.71 -11.10 8.33
CA LYS A 16 19.56 -12.51 8.72
C LYS A 16 19.65 -13.47 7.52
N SER A 17 20.14 -14.69 7.77
CA SER A 17 20.12 -15.79 6.79
C SER A 17 18.70 -16.25 6.47
N LYS A 18 18.48 -16.94 5.33
CA LYS A 18 17.15 -17.34 4.84
C LYS A 18 16.31 -18.09 5.90
N LYS A 19 16.88 -19.10 6.57
CA LYS A 19 16.22 -19.86 7.66
C LYS A 19 15.80 -18.98 8.85
N ASN A 20 16.55 -17.91 9.12
CA ASN A 20 16.26 -16.98 10.21
C ASN A 20 15.24 -15.91 9.82
N LYS A 21 14.93 -15.74 8.53
CA LYS A 21 13.91 -14.78 8.06
C LYS A 21 12.50 -15.30 8.30
N GLU A 22 12.26 -16.59 8.06
CA GLU A 22 10.94 -17.22 8.27
C GLU A 22 10.53 -17.16 9.75
N THR A 23 11.45 -17.53 10.66
CA THR A 23 11.19 -17.46 12.11
C THR A 23 10.94 -16.03 12.58
N LEU A 24 11.70 -15.06 12.05
CA LEU A 24 11.50 -13.65 12.34
C LEU A 24 10.15 -13.16 11.81
N PHE A 25 9.79 -13.53 10.59
CA PHE A 25 8.52 -13.20 9.96
C PHE A 25 7.33 -13.71 10.79
N SER A 26 7.32 -15.01 11.13
CA SER A 26 6.26 -15.60 11.96
C SER A 26 6.16 -14.93 13.33
N ARG A 27 7.30 -14.59 13.94
CA ARG A 27 7.33 -13.86 15.22
C ARG A 27 6.74 -12.46 15.12
N LEU A 28 7.05 -11.73 14.05
CA LEU A 28 6.57 -10.36 13.85
C LEU A 28 5.06 -10.30 13.63
N TRP A 29 4.51 -11.26 12.89
CA TRP A 29 3.07 -11.40 12.71
C TRP A 29 2.38 -11.83 13.99
N LYS A 30 2.89 -12.86 14.69
CA LYS A 30 2.34 -13.29 15.97
C LYS A 30 2.29 -12.16 17.01
N LYS A 31 3.29 -11.26 17.02
CA LYS A 31 3.29 -10.07 17.89
C LYS A 31 2.20 -9.05 17.52
N ARG A 32 1.81 -9.00 16.26
CA ARG A 32 0.82 -8.05 15.70
C ARG A 32 -0.57 -8.65 15.56
N ASP A 33 -0.77 -9.87 16.08
CA ASP A 33 -2.06 -10.54 16.07
C ASP A 33 -3.06 -9.80 16.96
N PRO A 34 -4.12 -9.20 16.41
CA PRO A 34 -5.14 -8.51 17.20
C PRO A 34 -5.96 -9.49 18.05
N THR A 35 -6.01 -10.76 17.64
CA THR A 35 -6.96 -11.77 18.13
C THR A 35 -6.22 -13.09 18.35
N PRO A 36 -5.21 -13.14 19.24
CA PRO A 36 -4.30 -14.29 19.37
C PRO A 36 -4.94 -15.60 19.86
N LEU A 37 -6.25 -15.59 20.15
CA LEU A 37 -7.04 -16.76 20.52
C LEU A 37 -7.67 -17.45 19.30
N THR A 38 -7.67 -16.81 18.13
CA THR A 38 -8.12 -17.40 16.86
C THR A 38 -6.97 -18.18 16.21
N GLU A 39 -7.31 -19.06 15.28
CA GLU A 39 -6.32 -19.89 14.57
C GLU A 39 -5.51 -19.10 13.54
N TYR A 40 -6.05 -17.97 13.07
CA TYR A 40 -5.50 -17.17 11.99
C TYR A 40 -5.32 -15.73 12.41
N ASN A 41 -4.32 -15.07 11.85
CA ASN A 41 -4.02 -13.66 12.13
C ASN A 41 -4.75 -12.77 11.11
N GLU A 42 -5.80 -12.11 11.55
CA GLU A 42 -6.70 -11.27 10.74
C GLU A 42 -5.96 -10.11 10.09
N LEU A 43 -5.02 -9.49 10.82
CA LEU A 43 -4.21 -8.39 10.29
C LEU A 43 -3.27 -8.86 9.17
N MET A 44 -2.72 -10.07 9.31
CA MET A 44 -1.89 -10.68 8.28
C MET A 44 -2.70 -10.98 7.04
N GLU A 45 -3.87 -11.59 7.20
CA GLU A 45 -4.80 -11.88 6.11
C GLU A 45 -5.20 -10.60 5.37
N GLU A 46 -5.64 -9.57 6.11
CA GLU A 46 -6.00 -8.28 5.53
C GLU A 46 -4.83 -7.64 4.77
N TYR A 47 -3.64 -7.62 5.37
CA TYR A 47 -2.45 -7.06 4.73
C TYR A 47 -2.13 -7.76 3.40
N PHE A 48 -2.11 -9.10 3.38
CA PHE A 48 -1.80 -9.85 2.17
C PHE A 48 -2.94 -9.80 1.15
N GLY A 49 -4.19 -9.72 1.59
CA GLY A 49 -5.34 -9.46 0.73
C GLY A 49 -5.22 -8.10 0.02
N ARG A 50 -4.84 -7.05 0.75
CA ARG A 50 -4.60 -5.71 0.15
C ARG A 50 -3.41 -5.72 -0.81
N VAL A 51 -2.36 -6.48 -0.53
CA VAL A 51 -1.21 -6.66 -1.45
C VAL A 51 -1.64 -7.36 -2.73
N ALA A 52 -2.43 -8.44 -2.63
CA ALA A 52 -2.95 -9.17 -3.79
C ALA A 52 -3.83 -8.26 -4.65
N TYR A 53 -4.80 -7.56 -4.05
CA TYR A 53 -5.65 -6.61 -4.75
C TYR A 53 -4.83 -5.50 -5.43
N ALA A 54 -3.83 -4.95 -4.75
CA ALA A 54 -2.97 -3.92 -5.32
C ALA A 54 -2.24 -4.42 -6.57
N ASN A 55 -1.74 -5.66 -6.55
CA ASN A 55 -1.09 -6.27 -7.70
C ASN A 55 -2.05 -6.50 -8.87
N GLU A 56 -3.27 -6.92 -8.61
CA GLU A 56 -4.27 -7.12 -9.66
C GLU A 56 -4.76 -5.80 -10.25
N SER A 57 -4.92 -4.76 -9.42
CA SER A 57 -5.61 -3.52 -9.80
C SER A 57 -4.68 -2.40 -10.26
N PHE A 58 -3.44 -2.37 -9.77
CA PHE A 58 -2.53 -1.23 -9.96
C PHE A 58 -1.19 -1.60 -10.60
N GLN A 59 -1.04 -2.82 -11.11
CA GLN A 59 0.16 -3.22 -11.83
C GLN A 59 0.40 -2.33 -13.06
N GLY A 60 1.67 -2.00 -13.28
CA GLY A 60 2.15 -1.34 -14.49
C GLY A 60 3.53 -1.88 -14.85
N TRP A 61 4.52 -0.98 -14.91
CA TRP A 61 5.93 -1.33 -15.09
C TRP A 61 6.54 -2.00 -13.86
N GLU A 62 6.03 -1.66 -12.68
CA GLU A 62 6.37 -2.27 -11.40
C GLU A 62 5.17 -3.08 -10.85
N PRO A 63 5.42 -4.02 -9.92
CA PRO A 63 4.33 -4.71 -9.22
C PRO A 63 3.37 -3.71 -8.57
N GLY A 64 2.07 -3.99 -8.62
CA GLY A 64 1.06 -3.05 -8.15
C GLY A 64 1.23 -2.63 -6.68
N TRP A 65 1.72 -3.53 -5.82
CA TRP A 65 2.05 -3.22 -4.42
C TRP A 65 3.18 -2.19 -4.24
N GLU A 66 4.04 -1.98 -5.23
CA GLU A 66 5.12 -0.98 -5.20
C GLU A 66 4.69 0.39 -5.71
N THR A 67 3.61 0.45 -6.51
CA THR A 67 3.06 1.72 -6.99
C THR A 67 2.51 2.59 -5.86
N ASP A 68 2.40 3.90 -6.13
CA ASP A 68 1.85 4.85 -5.15
C ASP A 68 0.41 4.53 -4.77
N ARG A 69 -0.43 4.12 -5.74
CA ARG A 69 -1.80 3.66 -5.48
C ARG A 69 -1.82 2.40 -4.62
N GLY A 70 -0.96 1.43 -4.93
CA GLY A 70 -0.83 0.21 -4.13
C GLY A 70 -0.35 0.48 -2.71
N MET A 71 0.61 1.37 -2.53
CA MET A 71 1.07 1.80 -1.21
C MET A 71 -0.08 2.39 -0.38
N ILE A 72 -0.83 3.35 -0.94
CA ILE A 72 -1.95 3.98 -0.23
C ILE A 72 -3.06 2.95 0.06
N TYR A 73 -3.39 2.08 -0.89
CA TYR A 73 -4.39 1.03 -0.68
C TYR A 73 -3.98 0.05 0.42
N ILE A 74 -2.70 -0.35 0.48
CA ILE A 74 -2.23 -1.28 1.51
C ILE A 74 -2.26 -0.61 2.90
N LEU A 75 -1.88 0.66 2.99
CA LEU A 75 -1.86 1.41 4.25
C LEU A 75 -3.26 1.72 4.78
N PHE A 76 -4.14 2.22 3.92
CA PHE A 76 -5.43 2.79 4.32
C PHE A 76 -6.64 1.93 3.96
N GLY A 77 -6.45 0.89 3.14
CA GLY A 77 -7.53 0.04 2.64
C GLY A 77 -8.25 0.67 1.45
N PRO A 78 -9.45 0.18 1.11
CA PRO A 78 -10.26 0.76 0.04
C PRO A 78 -10.66 2.20 0.41
N PRO A 79 -10.56 3.16 -0.52
CA PRO A 79 -11.08 4.50 -0.32
C PRO A 79 -12.61 4.50 -0.25
N ASP A 80 -13.17 5.48 0.44
CA ASP A 80 -14.62 5.68 0.50
C ASP A 80 -15.16 6.20 -0.85
N GLU A 81 -14.36 7.01 -1.56
CA GLU A 81 -14.71 7.52 -2.88
C GLU A 81 -13.49 7.62 -3.80
N ILE A 82 -13.71 7.33 -5.08
CA ILE A 82 -12.74 7.53 -6.16
C ILE A 82 -13.33 8.47 -7.21
N GLN A 83 -12.75 9.65 -7.36
CA GLN A 83 -13.06 10.57 -8.46
C GLN A 83 -12.00 10.44 -9.56
N ARG A 84 -12.42 10.56 -10.82
CA ARG A 84 -11.53 10.53 -11.99
C ARG A 84 -11.79 11.74 -12.85
N THR A 85 -10.74 12.42 -13.31
CA THR A 85 -10.91 13.47 -14.30
C THR A 85 -10.98 12.86 -15.70
N ASN A 86 -11.87 13.39 -16.53
CA ASN A 86 -11.92 13.02 -17.94
C ASN A 86 -10.94 13.89 -18.72
N PRO A 87 -10.15 13.32 -19.64
CA PRO A 87 -9.34 14.11 -20.54
C PRO A 87 -10.25 15.00 -21.40
N SER A 88 -9.85 16.26 -21.56
CA SER A 88 -10.54 17.25 -22.40
C SER A 88 -9.61 17.72 -23.50
N THR A 89 -10.14 18.40 -24.52
CA THR A 89 -9.36 19.00 -25.62
C THR A 89 -8.30 19.99 -25.13
N THR A 90 -8.47 20.58 -23.94
CA THR A 90 -7.56 21.58 -23.36
C THR A 90 -6.64 21.00 -22.27
N ASN A 91 -7.00 19.86 -21.68
CA ASN A 91 -6.21 19.22 -20.64
C ASN A 91 -6.29 17.69 -20.77
N SER A 92 -5.18 17.08 -21.18
CA SER A 92 -5.01 15.63 -21.30
C SER A 92 -4.55 14.98 -19.99
N MET A 93 -4.26 15.74 -18.93
CA MET A 93 -3.84 15.17 -17.65
C MET A 93 -5.00 14.48 -16.95
N ILE A 94 -4.82 13.19 -16.68
CA ILE A 94 -5.78 12.36 -15.97
C ILE A 94 -5.37 12.27 -14.51
N TYR A 95 -6.29 12.61 -13.63
CA TYR A 95 -6.14 12.50 -12.18
C TYR A 95 -7.12 11.49 -11.63
N GLN A 96 -6.69 10.83 -10.56
CA GLN A 96 -7.53 10.01 -9.70
C GLN A 96 -7.44 10.56 -8.28
N ILE A 97 -8.58 10.86 -7.66
CA ILE A 97 -8.64 11.40 -6.30
C ILE A 97 -9.31 10.36 -5.41
N TRP A 98 -8.61 9.92 -4.37
CA TRP A 98 -9.12 8.96 -3.39
C TRP A 98 -9.43 9.69 -2.10
N ASN A 99 -10.68 9.60 -1.64
CA ASN A 99 -11.14 10.19 -0.40
C ASN A 99 -11.32 9.11 0.67
N TYR A 100 -10.80 9.37 1.87
CA TYR A 100 -10.97 8.56 3.06
C TYR A 100 -11.60 9.42 4.16
N TYR A 101 -12.93 9.41 4.23
CA TYR A 101 -13.71 10.28 5.10
C TYR A 101 -13.50 9.96 6.58
N LYS A 102 -13.38 8.67 6.94
CA LYS A 102 -13.20 8.23 8.33
C LYS A 102 -11.94 8.80 8.99
N ILE A 103 -10.89 9.06 8.21
CA ILE A 103 -9.60 9.56 8.68
C ILE A 103 -9.29 10.97 8.16
N ASN A 104 -10.26 11.61 7.51
CA ASN A 104 -10.14 12.92 6.88
C ASN A 104 -8.86 13.07 6.02
N LYS A 105 -8.64 12.11 5.11
CA LYS A 105 -7.50 12.12 4.17
C LYS A 105 -7.97 12.11 2.72
N GLN A 106 -7.21 12.79 1.89
CA GLN A 106 -7.34 12.77 0.43
C GLN A 106 -5.98 12.48 -0.19
N PHE A 107 -5.97 11.64 -1.21
CA PHE A 107 -4.78 11.34 -2.01
C PHE A 107 -5.09 11.62 -3.48
N VAL A 108 -4.28 12.47 -4.10
CA VAL A 108 -4.40 12.81 -5.52
C VAL A 108 -3.30 12.08 -6.27
N PHE A 109 -3.68 11.33 -7.30
CA PHE A 109 -2.76 10.63 -8.18
C PHE A 109 -2.87 11.22 -9.58
N ARG A 110 -1.72 11.52 -10.18
CA ARG A 110 -1.60 12.06 -11.53
C ARG A 110 -1.01 10.99 -12.44
N ASP A 111 -1.65 10.72 -13.58
CA ASP A 111 -1.04 9.92 -14.63
C ASP A 111 0.08 10.73 -15.29
N GLN A 112 1.33 10.28 -15.12
CA GLN A 112 2.50 11.04 -15.59
C GLN A 112 2.75 10.89 -17.09
N ASN A 113 2.33 9.77 -17.68
CA ASN A 113 2.69 9.42 -19.06
C ASN A 113 1.48 9.09 -19.95
N GLY A 114 0.27 9.06 -19.39
CA GLY A 114 -0.95 8.73 -20.13
C GLY A 114 -1.14 7.22 -20.35
N PHE A 115 -0.31 6.39 -19.73
CA PHE A 115 -0.36 4.93 -19.82
C PHE A 115 -0.80 4.29 -18.49
N GLY A 116 -1.38 5.07 -17.58
CA GLY A 116 -1.83 4.59 -16.27
C GLY A 116 -0.73 4.51 -15.22
N ASP A 117 0.40 5.20 -15.40
CA ASP A 117 1.42 5.35 -14.35
C ASP A 117 1.03 6.50 -13.41
N TYR A 118 0.08 6.20 -12.54
CA TYR A 118 -0.44 7.12 -11.55
C TYR A 118 0.53 7.31 -10.39
N ARG A 119 1.09 8.52 -10.27
CA ARG A 119 1.97 8.94 -9.18
C ARG A 119 1.27 9.88 -8.22
N LEU A 120 1.61 9.80 -6.94
CA LEU A 120 1.12 10.74 -5.93
C LEU A 120 1.55 12.16 -6.29
N ASP A 121 0.56 13.05 -6.36
CA ASP A 121 0.79 14.45 -6.70
C ASP A 121 1.52 15.20 -5.57
N THR A 122 1.25 14.79 -4.33
CA THR A 122 1.97 15.23 -3.14
C THR A 122 2.62 14.02 -2.47
N PRO A 123 3.93 14.06 -2.17
CA PRO A 123 4.61 12.95 -1.52
C PRO A 123 3.90 12.60 -0.21
N PHE A 124 3.48 11.34 -0.07
CA PHE A 124 3.00 10.85 1.20
C PHE A 124 4.21 10.64 2.13
N ILE A 125 4.51 11.65 2.93
CA ILE A 125 5.41 11.50 4.07
C ILE A 125 4.59 10.90 5.21
N GLY A 126 4.32 9.60 5.13
CA GLY A 126 3.79 8.86 6.28
C GLY A 126 4.69 9.08 7.49
N ALA A 127 4.09 9.20 8.69
CA ALA A 127 4.78 9.50 9.94
C ALA A 127 6.05 8.65 10.09
N GLY A 128 7.21 9.27 9.86
CA GLY A 128 8.56 8.72 10.08
C GLY A 128 8.75 7.27 9.65
N LEU A 129 9.01 7.02 8.36
CA LEU A 129 9.81 5.87 7.95
C LEU A 129 11.29 6.12 8.23
#